data_AF-A0A831ULP7-F1
#
_entry.id   AF-A0A831ULP7-F1
#
_cell.length_a   1.000
_cell.length_b   1.000
_cell.length_c   1.000
_cell.angle_alpha   90.00
_cell.angle_beta   90.00
_cell.angle_gamma   90.00
#
_symmetry.space_group_name_H-M   'P 1'
#
loop_
_entity.id
_entity.type
_entity.pdbx_description
1 polymer ?
#
loop_
_entity_poly.entity_id
_entity_poly.type
_entity_poly.pdbx_seq_one_letter_code
_entity_poly.pdbx_strand_id
1 'polypeptide(L)'
;MIRLYMVALLGMLAANAVAEPFSLAQKAALFEYDMQKRFMLDGQALCKLKRPAASRDFVAYNMPDNAYMTGIYLGALSMQYAVTQEPEVRAKASKSISALHLLCTVSGKKGLLARAAWPVDKPMEDDGIWRPSKDGAYTWRGDVSSDQMDGVFYGYALAYDLVATEDEKQAIAKNVAALADHVIENDLRIIGYDGKVTAWGKYYPAYAKSWEKMNALLLLQLLKVAHHVTGAPRFDEAYRHWAIDEGYAKTAVNARKMGNPSRAGAINHSDDVLLFLGYYPLMLYETDPELRRLYTDSMVRSWSGTERFPGVKPEANPYYAFCAQRFLNDPSGVAAGIDTLRWFPLDMKWNHDTISQYEQEFGFTHDPTPQSPVPKEGEPVPVDRRHKSWSAWVMDPYAPGGSRTENSPLAFNGHDYLMAYWLGRYAGLVDAEH
;
A
#
# COMPACT_ATOMS: atom_id res chain seq x y z
N MET A 1 -20.99 -3.79 -16.46
CA MET A 1 -20.46 -2.73 -17.35
C MET A 1 -18.96 -2.84 -17.56
N ILE A 2 -18.15 -3.13 -16.54
CA ILE A 2 -16.69 -3.40 -16.66
C ILE A 2 -16.34 -4.37 -17.80
N ARG A 3 -17.09 -5.47 -17.97
CA ARG A 3 -16.89 -6.42 -19.08
C ARG A 3 -17.12 -5.80 -20.47
N LEU A 4 -18.15 -4.95 -20.63
CA LEU A 4 -18.40 -4.24 -21.89
C LEU A 4 -17.35 -3.13 -22.13
N TYR A 5 -16.92 -2.45 -21.07
CA TYR A 5 -15.92 -1.38 -21.14
C TYR A 5 -14.52 -1.93 -21.46
N MET A 6 -14.15 -3.09 -20.89
CA MET A 6 -12.92 -3.82 -21.24
C MET A 6 -12.98 -4.43 -22.64
N VAL A 7 -14.11 -5.04 -23.04
CA VAL A 7 -14.27 -5.51 -24.43
C VAL A 7 -14.21 -4.34 -25.41
N ALA A 8 -14.62 -3.12 -25.03
CA ALA A 8 -14.43 -1.92 -25.84
C ALA A 8 -12.97 -1.39 -25.84
N LEU A 9 -12.26 -1.46 -24.71
CA LEU A 9 -10.85 -1.07 -24.57
C LEU A 9 -9.85 -2.07 -25.18
N LEU A 10 -10.22 -3.34 -25.28
CA LEU A 10 -9.37 -4.43 -25.78
C LEU A 10 -9.87 -5.00 -27.13
N GLY A 11 -11.09 -4.69 -27.55
CA GLY A 11 -11.72 -5.22 -28.77
C GLY A 11 -11.43 -4.47 -30.06
N MET A 12 -10.52 -3.48 -30.08
CA MET A 12 -10.10 -2.79 -31.31
C MET A 12 -8.84 -3.40 -31.97
N LEU A 13 -8.68 -4.73 -31.95
CA LEU A 13 -7.63 -5.38 -32.73
C LEU A 13 -8.23 -6.48 -33.61
N ALA A 14 -8.68 -6.07 -34.79
CA ALA A 14 -9.02 -6.98 -35.88
C ALA A 14 -7.74 -7.30 -36.69
N ALA A 15 -7.40 -8.60 -36.71
CA ALA A 15 -6.61 -9.33 -37.70
C ALA A 15 -5.36 -8.66 -38.31
N ASN A 16 -4.18 -9.21 -37.96
CA ASN A 16 -2.85 -8.98 -38.55
C ASN A 16 -2.05 -7.75 -38.09
N ALA A 17 -2.09 -7.42 -36.80
CA ALA A 17 -1.08 -6.57 -36.16
C ALA A 17 -0.26 -7.41 -35.17
N VAL A 18 1.04 -7.15 -35.07
CA VAL A 18 1.88 -7.56 -33.93
C VAL A 18 1.10 -7.18 -32.67
N ALA A 19 0.93 -8.10 -31.72
CA ALA A 19 0.17 -7.81 -30.50
C ALA A 19 0.74 -6.54 -29.84
N GLU A 20 -0.01 -5.45 -29.88
CA GLU A 20 0.45 -4.20 -29.28
C GLU A 20 0.57 -4.39 -27.76
N PRO A 21 1.66 -3.92 -27.14
CA PRO A 21 1.81 -4.01 -25.70
C PRO A 21 0.66 -3.25 -25.01
N PHE A 22 0.19 -3.77 -23.88
CA PHE A 22 -0.86 -3.10 -23.10
C PHE A 22 -0.49 -1.64 -22.81
N SER A 23 -1.44 -0.72 -23.02
CA SER A 23 -1.34 0.60 -22.40
C SER A 23 -1.36 0.48 -20.88
N LEU A 24 -0.82 1.48 -20.19
CA LEU A 24 -0.85 1.50 -18.73
C LEU A 24 -2.27 1.44 -18.17
N ALA A 25 -3.25 2.03 -18.88
CA ALA A 25 -4.66 1.99 -18.52
C ALA A 25 -5.28 0.60 -18.71
N GLN A 26 -4.98 -0.11 -19.81
CA GLN A 26 -5.47 -1.47 -20.01
C GLN A 26 -4.90 -2.42 -18.94
N LYS A 27 -3.62 -2.28 -18.60
CA LYS A 27 -2.99 -3.05 -17.53
C LYS A 27 -3.61 -2.73 -16.16
N ALA A 28 -3.88 -1.46 -15.86
CA ALA A 28 -4.60 -1.05 -14.65
C ALA A 28 -6.00 -1.69 -14.58
N ALA A 29 -6.75 -1.68 -15.69
CA ALA A 29 -8.08 -2.27 -15.75
C ALA A 29 -8.04 -3.79 -15.50
N LEU A 30 -7.03 -4.50 -16.02
CA LEU A 30 -6.87 -5.93 -15.81
C LEU A 30 -6.51 -6.26 -14.34
N PHE A 31 -5.60 -5.50 -13.71
CA PHE A 31 -5.30 -5.67 -12.29
C PHE A 31 -6.49 -5.31 -11.39
N GLU A 32 -7.26 -4.28 -11.72
CA GLU A 32 -8.48 -3.91 -11.00
C GLU A 32 -9.58 -4.98 -11.15
N TYR A 33 -9.76 -5.54 -12.35
CA TYR A 33 -10.66 -6.66 -12.56
C TYR A 33 -10.28 -7.86 -11.69
N ASP A 34 -8.99 -8.20 -11.68
CA ASP A 34 -8.47 -9.28 -10.84
C ASP A 34 -8.67 -9.02 -9.34
N MET A 35 -8.36 -7.79 -8.92
CA MET A 35 -8.56 -7.35 -7.54
C MET A 35 -9.99 -7.64 -7.10
N GLN A 36 -10.97 -7.17 -7.88
CA GLN A 36 -12.40 -7.37 -7.60
C GLN A 36 -12.84 -8.84 -7.67
N LYS A 37 -12.29 -9.63 -8.60
CA LYS A 37 -12.69 -11.02 -8.82
C LYS A 37 -12.15 -11.96 -7.74
N ARG A 38 -10.92 -11.75 -7.27
CA ARG A 38 -10.20 -12.73 -6.43
C ARG A 38 -9.63 -12.18 -5.14
N PHE A 39 -9.56 -10.86 -4.95
CA PHE A 39 -8.83 -10.28 -3.83
C PHE A 39 -9.64 -9.25 -3.02
N MET A 40 -10.97 -9.24 -3.17
CA MET A 40 -11.86 -8.45 -2.33
C MET A 40 -12.81 -9.34 -1.52
N LEU A 41 -12.94 -9.04 -0.23
CA LEU A 41 -13.96 -9.59 0.67
C LEU A 41 -14.73 -8.43 1.30
N ASP A 42 -15.91 -8.12 0.75
CA ASP A 42 -16.79 -7.05 1.25
C ASP A 42 -16.07 -5.71 1.47
N GLY A 43 -15.14 -5.37 0.56
CA GLY A 43 -14.33 -4.14 0.62
C GLY A 43 -12.96 -4.30 1.28
N GLN A 44 -12.70 -5.41 1.98
CA GLN A 44 -11.37 -5.73 2.51
C GLN A 44 -10.49 -6.32 1.39
N ALA A 45 -9.29 -5.76 1.20
CA ALA A 45 -8.29 -6.30 0.30
C ALA A 45 -7.60 -7.54 0.90
N LEU A 46 -7.58 -8.64 0.15
CA LEU A 46 -6.93 -9.90 0.51
C LEU A 46 -5.52 -9.95 -0.09
N CYS A 47 -4.54 -10.47 0.65
CA CYS A 47 -3.12 -10.30 0.30
C CYS A 47 -2.57 -11.43 -0.58
N LYS A 48 -2.66 -12.69 -0.11
CA LYS A 48 -2.03 -13.84 -0.79
C LYS A 48 -3.04 -14.97 -0.92
N LEU A 49 -3.49 -15.23 -2.14
CA LEU A 49 -4.44 -16.29 -2.45
C LEU A 49 -3.70 -17.63 -2.43
N LYS A 50 -4.18 -18.57 -1.62
CA LYS A 50 -3.72 -19.97 -1.60
C LYS A 50 -4.63 -20.81 -2.48
N ARG A 51 -4.06 -21.38 -3.54
CA ARG A 51 -4.80 -22.24 -4.48
C ARG A 51 -5.30 -23.51 -3.77
N PRO A 52 -6.39 -24.14 -4.24
CA PRO A 52 -6.78 -25.47 -3.77
C PRO A 52 -5.61 -26.44 -3.91
N ALA A 53 -5.51 -27.37 -2.98
CA ALA A 53 -4.47 -28.39 -2.88
C ALA A 53 -5.09 -29.74 -2.54
N ALA A 54 -4.33 -30.84 -2.63
CA ALA A 54 -4.85 -32.17 -2.28
C ALA A 54 -5.43 -32.25 -0.86
N SER A 55 -4.93 -31.43 0.07
CA SER A 55 -5.41 -31.33 1.45
C SER A 55 -6.52 -30.29 1.67
N ARG A 56 -6.91 -29.53 0.65
CA ARG A 56 -7.88 -28.43 0.74
C ARG A 56 -8.54 -28.15 -0.62
N ASP A 57 -9.85 -28.37 -0.71
CA ASP A 57 -10.64 -28.22 -1.93
C ASP A 57 -11.20 -26.80 -2.17
N PHE A 58 -11.05 -25.88 -1.22
CA PHE A 58 -11.48 -24.48 -1.34
C PHE A 58 -10.31 -23.51 -1.55
N VAL A 59 -10.56 -22.29 -2.02
CA VAL A 59 -9.56 -21.20 -2.07
C VAL A 59 -9.43 -20.56 -0.68
N ALA A 60 -8.20 -20.37 -0.21
CA ALA A 60 -7.92 -19.70 1.07
C ALA A 60 -6.99 -18.50 0.86
N TYR A 61 -6.68 -17.77 1.95
CA TYR A 61 -5.79 -16.62 1.89
C TYR A 61 -4.85 -16.60 3.09
N ASN A 62 -3.60 -16.19 2.89
CA ASN A 62 -2.76 -15.73 4.00
C ASN A 62 -3.05 -14.24 4.23
N MET A 63 -3.46 -13.91 5.46
CA MET A 63 -4.06 -12.60 5.79
C MET A 63 -3.36 -11.81 6.91
N PRO A 64 -2.01 -11.66 6.89
CA PRO A 64 -1.32 -10.87 7.90
C PRO A 64 -1.54 -9.36 7.73
N ASP A 65 -1.77 -8.86 6.52
CA ASP A 65 -1.66 -7.42 6.24
C ASP A 65 -2.89 -6.83 5.55
N ASN A 66 -4.08 -7.43 5.72
CA ASN A 66 -5.28 -6.99 4.99
C ASN A 66 -5.67 -5.54 5.32
N ALA A 67 -5.57 -5.09 6.57
CA ALA A 67 -5.83 -3.68 6.93
C ALA A 67 -4.89 -2.72 6.20
N TYR A 68 -3.60 -3.07 6.13
CA TYR A 68 -2.57 -2.32 5.41
C TYR A 68 -2.89 -2.26 3.90
N MET A 69 -3.18 -3.40 3.27
CA MET A 69 -3.57 -3.45 1.84
C MET A 69 -4.86 -2.69 1.56
N THR A 70 -5.85 -2.78 2.46
CA THR A 70 -7.15 -2.13 2.28
C THR A 70 -7.00 -0.62 2.33
N GLY A 71 -6.15 -0.09 3.22
CA GLY A 71 -5.80 1.33 3.27
C GLY A 71 -5.10 1.81 1.99
N ILE A 72 -4.09 1.08 1.51
CA ILE A 72 -3.41 1.41 0.24
C ILE A 72 -4.39 1.40 -0.94
N TYR A 73 -5.23 0.35 -1.02
CA TYR A 73 -6.21 0.21 -2.08
C TYR A 73 -7.28 1.32 -2.04
N LEU A 74 -7.74 1.69 -0.83
CA LEU A 74 -8.63 2.84 -0.65
C LEU A 74 -7.98 4.14 -1.13
N GLY A 75 -6.69 4.34 -0.86
CA GLY A 75 -5.94 5.49 -1.40
C GLY A 75 -5.91 5.49 -2.93
N ALA A 76 -5.67 4.34 -3.56
CA ALA A 76 -5.70 4.19 -5.02
C ALA A 76 -7.10 4.49 -5.61
N LEU A 77 -8.16 3.95 -5.01
CA LEU A 77 -9.54 4.21 -5.40
C LEU A 77 -9.93 5.68 -5.24
N SER A 78 -9.44 6.34 -4.19
CA SER A 78 -9.71 7.76 -3.92
C SER A 78 -9.08 8.65 -5.00
N MET A 79 -7.84 8.36 -5.38
CA MET A 79 -7.16 9.04 -6.49
C MET A 79 -7.79 8.73 -7.84
N GLN A 80 -8.21 7.47 -8.07
CA GLN A 80 -8.97 7.09 -9.25
C GLN A 80 -10.27 7.90 -9.36
N TYR A 81 -11.06 7.97 -8.29
CA TYR A 81 -12.32 8.70 -8.28
C TYR A 81 -12.10 10.20 -8.53
N ALA A 82 -11.06 10.80 -7.94
CA ALA A 82 -10.72 12.19 -8.19
C ALA A 82 -10.47 12.47 -9.69
N VAL A 83 -9.85 11.51 -10.41
CA VAL A 83 -9.56 11.61 -11.86
C VAL A 83 -10.78 11.30 -12.73
N THR A 84 -11.54 10.25 -12.42
CA THR A 84 -12.57 9.72 -13.34
C THR A 84 -13.99 10.14 -12.97
N GLN A 85 -14.25 10.48 -11.71
CA GLN A 85 -15.57 10.77 -11.15
C GLN A 85 -16.60 9.63 -11.35
N GLU A 86 -16.13 8.40 -11.58
CA GLU A 86 -17.00 7.25 -11.89
C GLU A 86 -17.76 6.76 -10.64
N PRO A 87 -19.09 6.61 -10.71
CA PRO A 87 -19.89 6.13 -9.57
C PRO A 87 -19.50 4.72 -9.09
N GLU A 88 -19.05 3.84 -9.99
CA GLU A 88 -18.60 2.49 -9.63
C GLU A 88 -17.34 2.52 -8.75
N VAL A 89 -16.42 3.46 -9.00
CA VAL A 89 -15.21 3.66 -8.20
C VAL A 89 -15.57 4.18 -6.82
N ARG A 90 -16.50 5.16 -6.73
CA ARG A 90 -17.03 5.65 -5.45
C ARG A 90 -17.64 4.52 -4.62
N ALA A 91 -18.41 3.63 -5.25
CA ALA A 91 -19.02 2.50 -4.57
C ALA A 91 -17.98 1.50 -4.03
N LYS A 92 -16.88 1.27 -4.75
CA LYS A 92 -15.76 0.44 -4.26
C LYS A 92 -15.03 1.11 -3.09
N ALA A 93 -14.83 2.43 -3.15
CA ALA A 93 -14.22 3.19 -2.06
C ALA A 93 -15.08 3.14 -0.80
N SER A 94 -16.40 3.33 -0.93
CA SER A 94 -17.38 3.21 0.16
C SER A 94 -17.36 1.83 0.84
N LYS A 95 -17.27 0.75 0.05
CA LYS A 95 -17.09 -0.61 0.58
C LYS A 95 -15.78 -0.76 1.35
N SER A 96 -14.69 -0.18 0.83
CA SER A 96 -13.38 -0.23 1.50
C SER A 96 -13.36 0.59 2.81
N ILE A 97 -14.04 1.75 2.85
CA ILE A 97 -14.25 2.53 4.08
C ILE A 97 -15.01 1.69 5.12
N SER A 98 -16.08 1.00 4.69
CA SER A 98 -16.87 0.10 5.53
C SER A 98 -16.05 -1.09 6.06
N ALA A 99 -15.21 -1.68 5.21
CA ALA A 99 -14.31 -2.76 5.61
C ALA A 99 -13.26 -2.29 6.63
N LEU A 100 -12.65 -1.12 6.43
CA LEU A 100 -11.74 -0.55 7.43
C LEU A 100 -12.48 -0.22 8.75
N HIS A 101 -13.74 0.22 8.68
CA HIS A 101 -14.56 0.42 9.88
C HIS A 101 -14.82 -0.90 10.63
N LEU A 102 -15.13 -1.99 9.90
CA LEU A 102 -15.20 -3.33 10.49
C LEU A 102 -13.88 -3.69 11.18
N LEU A 103 -12.74 -3.48 10.53
CA LEU A 103 -11.42 -3.78 11.12
C LEU A 103 -11.10 -2.95 12.36
N CYS A 104 -11.61 -1.72 12.44
CA CYS A 104 -11.49 -0.88 13.62
C CYS A 104 -12.39 -1.32 14.79
N THR A 105 -13.42 -2.14 14.54
CA THR A 105 -14.50 -2.40 15.51
C THR A 105 -14.72 -3.87 15.85
N VAL A 106 -14.30 -4.80 14.99
CA VAL A 106 -14.54 -6.25 15.11
C VAL A 106 -13.98 -6.86 16.40
N SER A 107 -12.93 -6.26 16.96
CA SER A 107 -12.33 -6.68 18.22
C SER A 107 -13.22 -6.39 19.44
N GLY A 108 -14.19 -5.49 19.30
CA GLY A 108 -15.01 -4.95 20.39
C GLY A 108 -14.24 -4.05 21.37
N LYS A 109 -12.95 -3.81 21.14
CA LYS A 109 -12.13 -2.90 21.94
C LYS A 109 -11.90 -1.60 21.17
N LYS A 110 -12.29 -0.46 21.77
CA LYS A 110 -12.09 0.86 21.18
C LYS A 110 -10.61 1.04 20.81
N GLY A 111 -10.34 1.42 19.56
CA GLY A 111 -9.00 1.75 19.08
C GLY A 111 -8.06 0.57 18.81
N LEU A 112 -8.51 -0.67 19.04
CA LEU A 112 -7.75 -1.87 18.67
C LEU A 112 -8.12 -2.33 17.26
N LEU A 113 -7.27 -1.93 16.29
CA LEU A 113 -7.33 -2.39 14.90
C LEU A 113 -7.11 -3.90 14.81
N ALA A 114 -7.88 -4.56 13.94
CA ALA A 114 -7.63 -5.93 13.48
C ALA A 114 -6.80 -5.92 12.19
N ARG A 115 -5.91 -6.90 12.02
CA ARG A 115 -5.19 -7.15 10.76
C ARG A 115 -6.13 -7.57 9.65
N ALA A 116 -7.10 -8.42 9.98
CA ALA A 116 -8.09 -8.97 9.07
C ALA A 116 -9.34 -9.42 9.83
N ALA A 117 -10.49 -9.44 9.14
CA ALA A 117 -11.73 -10.07 9.59
C ALA A 117 -12.23 -11.06 8.53
N TRP A 118 -12.84 -12.16 8.97
CA TRP A 118 -13.31 -13.25 8.13
C TRP A 118 -14.67 -13.78 8.64
N PRO A 119 -15.70 -13.87 7.79
CA PRO A 119 -17.01 -14.42 8.18
C PRO A 119 -16.92 -15.86 8.70
N VAL A 120 -17.64 -16.18 9.78
CA VAL A 120 -17.58 -17.50 10.43
C VAL A 120 -18.13 -18.64 9.56
N ASP A 121 -18.97 -18.32 8.57
CA ASP A 121 -19.62 -19.26 7.67
C ASP A 121 -18.80 -19.57 6.41
N LYS A 122 -17.66 -18.89 6.21
CA LYS A 122 -16.76 -19.13 5.08
C LYS A 122 -15.58 -20.01 5.48
N PRO A 123 -15.23 -21.03 4.67
CA PRO A 123 -14.06 -21.84 4.94
C PRO A 123 -12.78 -20.99 4.94
N MET A 124 -11.84 -21.29 5.85
CA MET A 124 -10.63 -20.50 6.06
C MET A 124 -9.42 -21.42 6.29
N GLU A 125 -8.26 -21.02 5.78
CA GLU A 125 -6.96 -21.59 6.15
C GLU A 125 -5.90 -20.48 6.19
N ASP A 126 -5.51 -20.08 7.39
CA ASP A 126 -4.51 -19.06 7.64
C ASP A 126 -3.63 -19.47 8.83
N ASP A 127 -2.39 -18.99 8.86
CA ASP A 127 -1.39 -19.31 9.90
C ASP A 127 -1.44 -18.38 11.13
N GLY A 128 -2.32 -17.38 11.09
CA GLY A 128 -2.48 -16.41 12.16
C GLY A 128 -3.28 -16.92 13.35
N ILE A 129 -3.25 -16.16 14.43
CA ILE A 129 -4.11 -16.40 15.59
C ILE A 129 -5.41 -15.62 15.39
N TRP A 130 -6.51 -16.35 15.21
CA TRP A 130 -7.86 -15.82 14.99
C TRP A 130 -8.70 -15.88 16.26
N ARG A 131 -9.60 -14.91 16.44
CA ARG A 131 -10.50 -14.79 17.60
C ARG A 131 -11.92 -14.54 17.12
N PRO A 132 -12.95 -15.08 17.79
CA PRO A 132 -14.32 -14.72 17.46
C PRO A 132 -14.60 -13.25 17.79
N SER A 133 -15.42 -12.59 16.97
CA SER A 133 -16.05 -11.31 17.30
C SER A 133 -17.12 -11.50 18.36
N LYS A 134 -17.48 -10.43 19.08
CA LYS A 134 -18.47 -10.48 20.17
C LYS A 134 -19.87 -10.87 19.70
N ASP A 135 -20.23 -10.48 18.49
CA ASP A 135 -21.52 -10.79 17.84
C ASP A 135 -21.55 -12.18 17.19
N GLY A 136 -20.41 -12.88 17.13
CA GLY A 136 -20.28 -14.19 16.50
C GLY A 136 -20.35 -14.18 14.97
N ALA A 137 -20.39 -13.01 14.31
CA ALA A 137 -20.47 -12.91 12.86
C ALA A 137 -19.12 -13.11 12.16
N TYR A 138 -18.01 -12.82 12.85
CA TYR A 138 -16.66 -12.88 12.29
C TYR A 138 -15.69 -13.62 13.19
N THR A 139 -14.61 -14.11 12.60
CA THR A 139 -13.33 -14.24 13.28
C THR A 139 -12.40 -13.12 12.83
N TRP A 140 -11.47 -12.69 13.68
CA TRP A 140 -10.53 -11.62 13.38
C TRP A 140 -9.11 -11.92 13.86
N ARG A 141 -8.12 -11.43 13.10
CA ARG A 141 -6.69 -11.56 13.37
C ARG A 141 -6.16 -10.30 14.04
N GLY A 142 -5.47 -10.45 15.16
CA GLY A 142 -4.89 -9.35 15.96
C GLY A 142 -3.38 -9.17 15.73
N ASP A 143 -2.67 -8.64 16.74
CA ASP A 143 -1.22 -8.37 16.73
C ASP A 143 -0.76 -7.38 15.64
N VAL A 144 -1.48 -6.26 15.52
CA VAL A 144 -1.21 -5.17 14.57
C VAL A 144 0.17 -4.54 14.80
N SER A 145 0.90 -4.26 13.70
CA SER A 145 2.13 -3.46 13.69
C SER A 145 1.88 -2.00 13.30
N SER A 146 2.95 -1.20 13.28
CA SER A 146 2.89 0.15 12.71
C SER A 146 2.45 0.18 11.24
N ASP A 147 2.73 -0.88 10.48
CA ASP A 147 2.38 -1.01 9.06
C ASP A 147 0.89 -0.88 8.81
N GLN A 148 0.06 -1.63 9.57
CA GLN A 148 -1.39 -1.54 9.42
C GLN A 148 -1.93 -0.16 9.80
N MET A 149 -1.34 0.50 10.79
CA MET A 149 -1.72 1.87 11.15
C MET A 149 -1.37 2.82 10.01
N ASP A 150 -0.14 2.77 9.51
CA ASP A 150 0.34 3.63 8.42
C ASP A 150 -0.53 3.51 7.15
N GLY A 151 -0.79 2.29 6.67
CA GLY A 151 -1.66 2.08 5.50
C GLY A 151 -3.09 2.55 5.72
N VAL A 152 -3.69 2.30 6.89
CA VAL A 152 -5.05 2.75 7.22
C VAL A 152 -5.13 4.26 7.27
N PHE A 153 -4.16 4.93 7.91
CA PHE A 153 -4.12 6.38 8.01
C PHE A 153 -3.88 7.04 6.65
N TYR A 154 -3.00 6.47 5.82
CA TYR A 154 -2.82 6.89 4.42
C TYR A 154 -4.13 6.80 3.62
N GLY A 155 -4.80 5.65 3.68
CA GLY A 155 -6.06 5.41 2.96
C GLY A 155 -7.18 6.33 3.42
N TYR A 156 -7.34 6.50 4.74
CA TYR A 156 -8.37 7.38 5.29
C TYR A 156 -8.14 8.86 5.01
N ALA A 157 -6.88 9.33 5.03
CA ALA A 157 -6.55 10.71 4.66
C ALA A 157 -7.01 11.03 3.23
N LEU A 158 -6.62 10.20 2.26
CA LEU A 158 -7.02 10.35 0.86
C LEU A 158 -8.53 10.19 0.66
N ALA A 159 -9.15 9.22 1.34
CA ALA A 159 -10.59 9.00 1.20
C ALA A 159 -11.41 10.18 1.70
N TYR A 160 -11.03 10.72 2.85
CA TYR A 160 -11.68 11.87 3.48
C TYR A 160 -11.72 13.07 2.53
N ASP A 161 -10.61 13.37 1.86
CA ASP A 161 -10.49 14.54 0.99
C ASP A 161 -11.11 14.34 -0.40
N LEU A 162 -11.05 13.13 -0.95
CA LEU A 162 -11.28 12.92 -2.38
C LEU A 162 -12.60 12.22 -2.73
N VAL A 163 -13.16 11.37 -1.86
CA VAL A 163 -14.28 10.47 -2.24
C VAL A 163 -15.37 10.28 -1.19
N ALA A 164 -15.06 10.49 0.09
CA ALA A 164 -15.99 10.24 1.19
C ALA A 164 -17.18 11.21 1.17
N THR A 165 -18.38 10.68 1.43
CA THR A 165 -19.55 11.50 1.80
C THR A 165 -19.40 12.09 3.19
N GLU A 166 -20.28 13.01 3.60
CA GLU A 166 -20.23 13.57 4.95
C GLU A 166 -20.42 12.51 6.05
N ASP A 167 -21.31 11.52 5.86
CA ASP A 167 -21.47 10.41 6.81
C ASP A 167 -20.21 9.53 6.87
N GLU A 168 -19.58 9.28 5.73
CA GLU A 168 -18.33 8.53 5.65
C GLU A 168 -17.17 9.31 6.29
N LYS A 169 -17.10 10.63 6.11
CA LYS A 169 -16.13 11.50 6.80
C LYS A 169 -16.29 11.42 8.31
N GLN A 170 -17.52 11.44 8.83
CA GLN A 170 -17.77 11.27 10.26
C GLN A 170 -17.34 9.89 10.76
N ALA A 171 -17.61 8.83 10.00
CA ALA A 171 -17.17 7.48 10.33
C ALA A 171 -15.64 7.35 10.33
N ILE A 172 -14.97 7.92 9.31
CA ILE A 172 -13.50 8.00 9.22
C ILE A 172 -12.95 8.73 10.43
N ALA A 173 -13.46 9.93 10.73
CA ALA A 173 -13.00 10.75 11.86
C ALA A 173 -13.12 9.99 13.19
N LYS A 174 -14.23 9.27 13.41
CA LYS A 174 -14.44 8.45 14.60
C LYS A 174 -13.43 7.30 14.71
N ASN A 175 -13.19 6.58 13.61
CA ASN A 175 -12.23 5.47 13.60
C ASN A 175 -10.81 5.98 13.83
N VAL A 176 -10.39 7.01 13.09
CA VAL A 176 -9.06 7.63 13.19
C VAL A 176 -8.82 8.17 14.61
N ALA A 177 -9.79 8.87 15.20
CA ALA A 177 -9.69 9.34 16.57
C ALA A 177 -9.48 8.20 17.56
N ALA A 178 -10.26 7.12 17.45
CA ALA A 178 -10.15 5.98 18.35
C ALA A 178 -8.79 5.26 18.25
N LEU A 179 -8.26 5.13 17.03
CA LEU A 179 -6.94 4.54 16.78
C LEU A 179 -5.81 5.42 17.35
N ALA A 180 -5.89 6.74 17.16
CA ALA A 180 -4.90 7.68 17.66
C ALA A 180 -4.93 7.79 19.19
N ASP A 181 -6.13 7.91 19.78
CA ASP A 181 -6.32 7.90 21.23
C ASP A 181 -5.73 6.61 21.83
N HIS A 182 -5.94 5.44 21.22
CA HIS A 182 -5.35 4.18 21.71
C HIS A 182 -3.82 4.21 21.79
N VAL A 183 -3.14 4.85 20.84
CA VAL A 183 -1.68 5.00 20.90
C VAL A 183 -1.27 6.00 21.98
N ILE A 184 -1.95 7.15 22.07
CA ILE A 184 -1.63 8.22 23.03
C ILE A 184 -1.88 7.75 24.47
N GLU A 185 -3.05 7.17 24.74
CA GLU A 185 -3.49 6.71 26.06
C GLU A 185 -2.66 5.53 26.59
N ASN A 186 -1.93 4.83 25.72
CA ASN A 186 -1.07 3.70 26.08
C ASN A 186 0.42 4.01 25.93
N ASP A 187 0.84 5.23 26.27
CA ASP A 187 2.24 5.67 26.27
C ASP A 187 2.94 5.38 24.94
N LEU A 188 2.30 5.73 23.83
CA LEU A 188 2.80 5.53 22.47
C LEU A 188 3.01 4.04 22.09
N ARG A 189 2.08 3.17 22.49
CA ARG A 189 2.11 1.74 22.18
C ARG A 189 0.75 1.26 21.68
N ILE A 190 0.78 0.26 20.81
CA ILE A 190 -0.43 -0.48 20.45
C ILE A 190 -0.56 -1.63 21.45
N ILE A 191 -1.54 -1.53 22.34
CA ILE A 191 -1.88 -2.61 23.27
C ILE A 191 -2.86 -3.57 22.58
N GLY A 192 -2.49 -4.84 22.54
CA GLY A 192 -3.23 -5.91 21.92
C GLY A 192 -4.44 -6.38 22.74
N TYR A 193 -5.14 -7.36 22.18
CA TYR A 193 -6.32 -7.97 22.80
C TYR A 193 -6.03 -8.63 24.16
N ASP A 194 -4.79 -9.06 24.38
CA ASP A 194 -4.31 -9.73 25.59
C ASP A 194 -3.80 -8.74 26.64
N GLY A 195 -3.90 -7.43 26.38
CA GLY A 195 -3.39 -6.38 27.27
C GLY A 195 -1.88 -6.18 27.19
N LYS A 196 -1.17 -6.89 26.30
CA LYS A 196 0.27 -6.72 26.08
C LYS A 196 0.53 -5.82 24.88
N VAL A 197 1.72 -5.24 24.83
CA VAL A 197 2.19 -4.50 23.66
C VAL A 197 2.28 -5.47 22.47
N THR A 198 1.79 -5.07 21.30
CA THR A 198 1.97 -5.89 20.09
C THR A 198 3.45 -5.98 19.69
N ALA A 199 3.79 -6.95 18.86
CA ALA A 199 5.20 -7.23 18.52
C ALA A 199 5.94 -5.99 17.98
N TRP A 200 5.26 -5.18 17.15
CA TRP A 200 5.84 -4.07 16.40
C TRP A 200 5.10 -2.73 16.56
N GLY A 201 4.05 -2.65 17.37
CA GLY A 201 3.28 -1.42 17.60
C GLY A 201 3.92 -0.49 18.63
N LYS A 202 5.09 0.07 18.31
CA LYS A 202 5.92 0.83 19.26
C LYS A 202 6.29 2.19 18.70
N TYR A 203 5.90 3.26 19.38
CA TYR A 203 6.20 4.65 19.00
C TYR A 203 6.91 5.44 20.12
N TYR A 204 7.11 4.85 21.29
CA TYR A 204 7.71 5.50 22.45
C TYR A 204 9.19 5.89 22.23
N PRO A 205 9.71 6.93 22.93
CA PRO A 205 11.00 7.56 22.62
C PRO A 205 12.20 6.61 22.58
N ALA A 206 12.31 5.71 23.56
CA ALA A 206 13.42 4.77 23.62
C ALA A 206 13.50 3.86 22.39
N TYR A 207 12.36 3.52 21.77
CA TYR A 207 12.31 2.77 20.52
C TYR A 207 12.47 3.68 19.29
N ALA A 208 11.62 4.71 19.18
CA ALA A 208 11.54 5.55 18.00
C ALA A 208 12.77 6.46 17.77
N LYS A 209 13.55 6.78 18.81
CA LYS A 209 14.76 7.63 18.66
C LYS A 209 16.04 6.80 18.55
N SER A 210 16.05 5.59 19.08
CA SER A 210 17.27 4.78 19.22
C SER A 210 17.32 3.56 18.30
N TRP A 211 16.17 2.91 18.06
CA TRP A 211 16.09 1.65 17.33
C TRP A 211 15.50 1.83 15.95
N GLU A 212 14.24 2.29 15.88
CA GLU A 212 13.51 2.41 14.61
C GLU A 212 13.01 3.84 14.41
N LYS A 213 13.83 4.65 13.72
CA LYS A 213 13.57 6.09 13.53
C LYS A 213 12.37 6.37 12.63
N MET A 214 12.04 5.42 11.76
CA MET A 214 10.81 5.48 10.98
C MET A 214 9.57 5.62 11.86
N ASN A 215 9.53 4.96 13.03
CA ASN A 215 8.37 5.02 13.90
C ASN A 215 8.13 6.43 14.47
N ALA A 216 9.16 7.28 14.55
CA ALA A 216 8.94 8.68 14.87
C ALA A 216 8.12 9.38 13.77
N LEU A 217 8.46 9.14 12.50
CA LEU A 217 7.72 9.68 11.35
C LEU A 217 6.30 9.15 11.27
N LEU A 218 6.09 7.84 11.47
CA LEU A 218 4.76 7.22 11.43
C LEU A 218 3.84 7.73 12.55
N LEU A 219 4.38 8.00 13.75
CA LEU A 219 3.59 8.67 14.80
C LEU A 219 3.13 10.06 14.35
N LEU A 220 4.02 10.82 13.72
CA LEU A 220 3.71 12.17 13.25
C LEU A 220 2.66 12.16 12.14
N GLN A 221 2.74 11.22 11.21
CA GLN A 221 1.70 10.97 10.20
C GLN A 221 0.34 10.69 10.86
N LEU A 222 0.32 9.74 11.80
CA LEU A 222 -0.88 9.36 12.53
C LEU A 222 -1.54 10.57 13.21
N LEU A 223 -0.79 11.37 13.97
CA LEU A 223 -1.32 12.51 14.70
C LEU A 223 -1.78 13.64 13.76
N LYS A 224 -1.04 13.91 12.68
CA LYS A 224 -1.40 14.94 11.70
C LYS A 224 -2.68 14.60 10.97
N VAL A 225 -2.84 13.35 10.52
CA VAL A 225 -4.07 12.87 9.89
C VAL A 225 -5.22 12.90 10.89
N ALA A 226 -5.00 12.49 12.15
CA ALA A 226 -6.03 12.55 13.19
C ALA A 226 -6.53 13.98 13.42
N HIS A 227 -5.63 14.97 13.46
CA HIS A 227 -6.04 16.37 13.53
C HIS A 227 -6.83 16.79 12.28
N HIS A 228 -6.33 16.50 11.07
CA HIS A 228 -6.98 16.87 9.81
C HIS A 228 -8.43 16.37 9.71
N VAL A 229 -8.66 15.08 9.93
CA VAL A 229 -9.99 14.49 9.70
C VAL A 229 -11.00 14.76 10.82
N THR A 230 -10.51 15.07 12.04
CA THR A 230 -11.39 15.30 13.21
C THR A 230 -11.57 16.78 13.55
N GLY A 231 -10.64 17.64 13.15
CA GLY A 231 -10.55 19.03 13.61
C GLY A 231 -10.27 19.19 15.11
N ALA A 232 -9.94 18.10 15.83
CA ALA A 232 -9.84 18.16 17.28
C ALA A 232 -8.47 18.70 17.76
N PRO A 233 -8.42 19.79 18.56
CA PRO A 233 -7.17 20.44 18.95
C PRO A 233 -6.17 19.53 19.67
N ARG A 234 -6.66 18.58 20.47
CA ARG A 234 -5.79 17.63 21.22
C ARG A 234 -4.82 16.85 20.33
N PHE A 235 -5.19 16.57 19.08
CA PHE A 235 -4.30 15.85 18.16
C PHE A 235 -3.22 16.77 17.59
N ASP A 236 -3.52 18.05 17.36
CA ASP A 236 -2.49 19.03 17.00
C ASP A 236 -1.55 19.30 18.17
N GLU A 237 -2.08 19.43 19.39
CA GLU A 237 -1.28 19.59 20.61
C GLU A 237 -0.32 18.39 20.79
N ALA A 238 -0.83 17.16 20.71
CA ALA A 238 0.00 15.96 20.75
C ALA A 238 1.02 15.92 19.61
N TYR A 239 0.60 16.26 18.39
CA TYR A 239 1.48 16.34 17.23
C TYR A 239 2.64 17.32 17.45
N ARG A 240 2.35 18.55 17.88
CA ARG A 240 3.36 19.59 18.13
C ARG A 240 4.29 19.19 19.27
N HIS A 241 3.75 18.63 20.35
CA HIS A 241 4.55 18.12 21.46
C HIS A 241 5.57 17.07 20.99
N TRP A 242 5.14 16.05 20.27
CA TRP A 242 6.05 15.00 19.80
C TRP A 242 7.00 15.51 18.71
N ALA A 243 6.50 16.29 17.75
CA ALA A 243 7.29 16.81 16.64
C ALA A 243 8.40 17.76 17.11
N ILE A 244 8.05 18.71 17.98
CA ILE A 244 8.89 19.85 18.37
C ILE A 244 9.60 19.55 19.70
N ASP A 245 8.85 19.37 20.78
CA ASP A 245 9.39 19.28 22.14
C ASP A 245 10.22 18.01 22.32
N GLU A 246 9.69 16.87 21.88
CA GLU A 246 10.37 15.57 21.96
C GLU A 246 11.31 15.31 20.78
N GLY A 247 11.30 16.20 19.78
CA GLY A 247 12.20 16.21 18.64
C GLY A 247 11.98 15.06 17.65
N TYR A 248 10.75 14.57 17.50
CA TYR A 248 10.45 13.50 16.54
C TYR A 248 10.62 13.97 15.10
N ALA A 249 10.34 15.23 14.78
CA ALA A 249 10.55 15.74 13.42
C ALA A 249 12.05 15.76 13.04
N LYS A 250 12.92 16.10 13.98
CA LYS A 250 14.39 16.00 13.80
C LYS A 250 14.85 14.55 13.69
N THR A 251 14.23 13.65 14.45
CA THR A 251 14.50 12.20 14.38
C THR A 251 14.09 11.65 13.02
N ALA A 252 12.94 12.09 12.50
CA ALA A 252 12.38 11.68 11.23
C ALA A 252 13.32 11.96 10.05
N VAL A 253 14.14 13.02 10.08
CA VAL A 253 15.19 13.26 9.06
C VAL A 253 16.05 12.01 8.79
N ASN A 254 16.27 11.18 9.82
CA ASN A 254 17.04 9.93 9.73
C ASN A 254 16.16 8.68 9.76
N ALA A 255 14.87 8.79 9.41
CA ALA A 255 13.89 7.72 9.45
C ALA A 255 14.29 6.53 8.59
N ARG A 256 14.70 6.78 7.34
CA ARG A 256 15.26 5.73 6.49
C ARG A 256 16.63 5.28 7.00
N LYS A 257 16.75 3.99 7.29
CA LYS A 257 18.04 3.35 7.52
C LYS A 257 18.85 3.32 6.22
N MET A 258 20.10 3.77 6.29
CA MET A 258 21.02 3.77 5.14
C MET A 258 22.01 2.62 5.25
N GLY A 259 22.38 2.03 4.11
CA GLY A 259 23.27 0.89 4.02
C GLY A 259 23.52 0.50 2.57
N ASN A 260 24.40 -0.48 2.35
CA ASN A 260 24.67 -0.99 1.01
C ASN A 260 23.55 -1.95 0.60
N PRO A 261 22.67 -1.57 -0.35
CA PRO A 261 21.53 -2.40 -0.72
C PRO A 261 21.94 -3.64 -1.54
N SER A 262 23.14 -3.66 -2.14
CA SER A 262 23.66 -4.86 -2.83
C SER A 262 23.99 -6.02 -1.87
N ARG A 263 24.01 -5.77 -0.55
CA ARG A 263 24.07 -6.82 0.45
C ARG A 263 22.64 -7.22 0.81
N ALA A 264 22.20 -8.38 0.32
CA ALA A 264 20.86 -8.93 0.58
C ALA A 264 20.46 -8.81 2.06
N GLY A 265 19.28 -8.23 2.31
CA GLY A 265 18.73 -8.03 3.65
C GLY A 265 19.41 -6.94 4.50
N ALA A 266 20.37 -6.18 3.95
CA ALA A 266 20.95 -5.03 4.66
C ALA A 266 19.99 -3.84 4.77
N ILE A 267 19.05 -3.74 3.84
CA ILE A 267 17.96 -2.76 3.80
C ILE A 267 16.63 -3.51 3.83
N ASN A 268 15.69 -3.01 4.63
CA ASN A 268 14.32 -3.50 4.63
C ASN A 268 13.47 -2.60 3.72
N HIS A 269 13.18 -3.07 2.50
CA HIS A 269 12.39 -2.30 1.52
C HIS A 269 10.91 -2.16 1.92
N SER A 270 10.43 -2.96 2.87
CA SER A 270 9.10 -2.75 3.45
C SER A 270 9.02 -1.39 4.15
N ASP A 271 10.08 -0.99 4.86
CA ASP A 271 10.14 0.30 5.57
C ASP A 271 10.10 1.47 4.59
N ASP A 272 10.67 1.30 3.38
CA ASP A 272 10.60 2.32 2.34
C ASP A 272 9.16 2.54 1.85
N VAL A 273 8.30 1.51 1.78
CA VAL A 273 6.88 1.72 1.48
C VAL A 273 6.22 2.54 2.59
N LEU A 274 6.44 2.17 3.85
CA LEU A 274 5.86 2.84 5.00
C LEU A 274 6.29 4.32 5.08
N LEU A 275 7.55 4.62 4.78
CA LEU A 275 8.05 5.98 4.75
C LEU A 275 7.29 6.83 3.72
N PHE A 276 7.07 6.32 2.51
CA PHE A 276 6.38 7.09 1.47
C PHE A 276 4.87 7.21 1.70
N LEU A 277 4.23 6.20 2.30
CA LEU A 277 2.85 6.31 2.80
C LEU A 277 2.74 7.34 3.94
N GLY A 278 3.76 7.41 4.80
CA GLY A 278 3.91 8.40 5.86
C GLY A 278 4.14 9.83 5.37
N TYR A 279 5.05 10.00 4.41
CA TYR A 279 5.37 11.30 3.82
C TYR A 279 4.16 11.93 3.14
N TYR A 280 3.34 11.13 2.46
CA TYR A 280 2.26 11.66 1.62
C TYR A 280 1.28 12.59 2.39
N PRO A 281 0.58 12.15 3.45
CA PRO A 281 -0.31 13.03 4.21
C PRO A 281 0.47 14.09 5.03
N LEU A 282 1.68 13.79 5.52
CA LEU A 282 2.51 14.80 6.21
C LEU A 282 2.81 15.99 5.29
N MET A 283 3.19 15.73 4.05
CA MET A 283 3.49 16.75 3.05
C MET A 283 2.25 17.44 2.49
N LEU A 284 1.08 16.80 2.54
CA LEU A 284 -0.20 17.45 2.22
C LEU A 284 -0.64 18.44 3.31
N TYR A 285 -0.52 18.05 4.59
CA TYR A 285 -1.19 18.75 5.67
C TYR A 285 -0.27 19.62 6.54
N GLU A 286 1.06 19.45 6.47
CA GLU A 286 1.97 20.31 7.24
C GLU A 286 2.12 21.70 6.62
N THR A 287 1.87 22.71 7.45
CA THR A 287 1.87 24.14 7.13
C THR A 287 2.95 24.92 7.90
N ASP A 288 3.44 24.39 9.02
CA ASP A 288 4.57 24.95 9.75
C ASP A 288 5.85 24.82 8.90
N PRO A 289 6.53 25.92 8.56
CA PRO A 289 7.62 25.90 7.60
C PRO A 289 8.83 25.12 8.09
N GLU A 290 9.11 25.08 9.40
CA GLU A 290 10.27 24.34 9.93
C GLU A 290 9.98 22.83 9.98
N LEU A 291 8.78 22.43 10.42
CA LEU A 291 8.38 21.02 10.36
C LEU A 291 8.35 20.51 8.91
N ARG A 292 7.77 21.30 7.99
CA ARG A 292 7.75 20.97 6.56
C ARG A 292 9.17 20.83 6.00
N ARG A 293 10.10 21.70 6.39
CA ARG A 293 11.51 21.61 5.99
C ARG A 293 12.14 20.29 6.47
N LEU A 294 11.91 19.88 7.73
CA LEU A 294 12.43 18.62 8.26
C LEU A 294 11.86 17.39 7.53
N TYR A 295 10.58 17.38 7.18
CA TYR A 295 10.00 16.30 6.39
C TYR A 295 10.51 16.28 4.95
N THR A 296 10.75 17.46 4.37
CA THR A 296 11.41 17.60 3.07
C THR A 296 12.83 17.02 3.12
N ASP A 297 13.64 17.38 4.13
CA ASP A 297 15.00 16.85 4.32
C ASP A 297 14.99 15.32 4.47
N SER A 298 14.04 14.80 5.26
CA SER A 298 13.83 13.37 5.43
C SER A 298 13.56 12.67 4.10
N MET A 299 12.61 13.21 3.32
CA MET A 299 12.21 12.65 2.04
C MET A 299 13.33 12.76 0.98
N VAL A 300 14.05 13.89 0.93
CA VAL A 300 15.23 14.08 0.07
C VAL A 300 16.28 13.04 0.39
N ARG A 301 16.56 12.82 1.68
CA ARG A 301 17.51 11.79 2.13
C ARG A 301 17.03 10.39 1.76
N SER A 302 15.76 10.05 1.98
CA SER A 302 15.18 8.76 1.55
C SER A 302 15.28 8.53 0.04
N TRP A 303 14.99 9.57 -0.76
CA TRP A 303 14.96 9.54 -2.21
C TRP A 303 16.36 9.47 -2.82
N SER A 304 17.22 10.44 -2.47
CA SER A 304 18.54 10.63 -3.09
C SER A 304 19.64 9.83 -2.40
N GLY A 305 19.50 9.55 -1.11
CA GLY A 305 20.51 8.90 -0.30
C GLY A 305 21.45 9.86 0.42
N THR A 306 22.67 9.40 0.62
CA THR A 306 23.78 10.13 1.24
C THR A 306 25.01 10.01 0.34
N GLU A 307 26.10 10.67 0.70
CA GLU A 307 27.39 10.50 0.01
C GLU A 307 27.88 9.04 -0.02
N ARG A 308 27.46 8.22 0.95
CA ARG A 308 27.95 6.85 1.13
C ARG A 308 27.02 5.78 0.55
N PHE A 309 25.71 6.01 0.61
CA PHE A 309 24.70 5.00 0.29
C PHE A 309 23.56 5.60 -0.52
N PRO A 310 23.05 4.90 -1.54
CA PRO A 310 21.95 5.39 -2.34
C PRO A 310 20.63 5.44 -1.55
N GLY A 311 19.75 6.34 -1.96
CA GLY A 311 18.35 6.32 -1.58
C GLY A 311 17.57 5.32 -2.43
N VAL A 312 16.25 5.49 -2.51
CA VAL A 312 15.36 4.63 -3.30
C VAL A 312 15.29 5.02 -4.79
N LYS A 313 15.84 6.17 -5.19
CA LYS A 313 15.78 6.65 -6.58
C LYS A 313 16.27 5.62 -7.64
N PRO A 314 17.39 4.90 -7.44
CA PRO A 314 17.84 3.91 -8.42
C PRO A 314 16.86 2.75 -8.63
N GLU A 315 15.99 2.46 -7.65
CA GLU A 315 15.07 1.31 -7.68
C GLU A 315 13.91 1.48 -8.66
N ALA A 316 13.78 2.67 -9.25
CA ALA A 316 12.78 3.03 -10.25
C ALA A 316 11.33 2.78 -9.80
N ASN A 317 11.07 2.81 -8.50
CA ASN A 317 9.71 2.64 -7.97
C ASN A 317 8.83 3.83 -8.39
N PRO A 318 7.75 3.61 -9.17
CA PRO A 318 6.92 4.69 -9.69
C PRO A 318 6.21 5.49 -8.59
N TYR A 319 5.75 4.82 -7.53
CA TYR A 319 5.09 5.53 -6.42
C TYR A 319 6.05 6.53 -5.76
N TYR A 320 7.30 6.11 -5.50
CA TYR A 320 8.31 6.97 -4.89
C TYR A 320 8.73 8.12 -5.82
N ALA A 321 8.92 7.82 -7.11
CA ALA A 321 9.27 8.84 -8.11
C ALA A 321 8.18 9.91 -8.26
N PHE A 322 6.90 9.50 -8.27
CA PHE A 322 5.78 10.43 -8.39
C PHE A 322 5.60 11.27 -7.12
N CYS A 323 5.82 10.68 -5.93
CA CYS A 323 5.90 11.44 -4.69
C CYS A 323 7.06 12.46 -4.70
N ALA A 324 8.25 12.07 -5.15
CA ALA A 324 9.41 12.96 -5.26
C ALA A 324 9.14 14.12 -6.21
N GLN A 325 8.54 13.86 -7.38
CA GLN A 325 8.12 14.93 -8.28
C GLN A 325 7.08 15.85 -7.63
N ARG A 326 6.05 15.29 -6.98
CA ARG A 326 4.95 16.07 -6.39
C ARG A 326 5.40 16.97 -5.23
N PHE A 327 6.27 16.47 -4.36
CA PHE A 327 6.59 17.14 -3.09
C PHE A 327 7.97 17.78 -3.06
N LEU A 328 8.91 17.30 -3.88
CA LEU A 328 10.27 17.83 -3.97
C LEU A 328 10.52 18.59 -5.28
N ASN A 329 9.56 18.58 -6.23
CA ASN A 329 9.74 19.07 -7.60
C ASN A 329 10.95 18.42 -8.31
N ASP A 330 11.21 17.14 -8.04
CA ASP A 330 12.27 16.38 -8.69
C ASP A 330 11.72 15.43 -9.78
N PRO A 331 11.86 15.79 -11.08
CA PRO A 331 11.33 14.98 -12.18
C PRO A 331 12.23 13.81 -12.56
N SER A 332 13.43 13.72 -11.99
CA SER A 332 14.50 12.85 -12.50
C SER A 332 14.21 11.35 -12.37
N GLY A 333 13.23 10.96 -11.55
CA GLY A 333 12.77 9.57 -11.42
C GLY A 333 11.53 9.23 -12.25
N VAL A 334 10.82 10.22 -12.80
CA VAL A 334 9.48 10.03 -13.38
C VAL A 334 9.51 9.09 -14.59
N ALA A 335 10.45 9.29 -15.52
CA ALA A 335 10.58 8.45 -16.71
C ALA A 335 10.85 6.97 -16.35
N ALA A 336 11.79 6.71 -15.44
CA ALA A 336 12.10 5.36 -14.99
C ALA A 336 10.93 4.70 -14.22
N GLY A 337 10.15 5.49 -13.47
CA GLY A 337 8.91 5.03 -12.86
C GLY A 337 7.86 4.62 -13.89
N ILE A 338 7.66 5.41 -14.94
CA ILE A 338 6.75 5.08 -16.04
C ILE A 338 7.21 3.81 -16.76
N ASP A 339 8.50 3.66 -17.05
CA ASP A 339 9.05 2.44 -17.65
C ASP A 339 8.83 1.22 -16.73
N THR A 340 8.93 1.39 -15.42
CA THR A 340 8.59 0.33 -14.46
C THR A 340 7.12 -0.07 -14.54
N LEU A 341 6.18 0.87 -14.73
CA LEU A 341 4.77 0.52 -14.97
C LEU A 341 4.60 -0.22 -16.32
N ARG A 342 5.31 0.20 -17.38
CA ARG A 342 5.28 -0.48 -18.68
C ARG A 342 5.80 -1.90 -18.61
N TRP A 343 6.89 -2.12 -17.87
CA TRP A 343 7.50 -3.44 -17.70
C TRP A 343 6.82 -4.29 -16.63
N PHE A 344 5.92 -3.73 -15.81
CA PHE A 344 5.26 -4.49 -14.74
C PHE A 344 4.55 -5.74 -15.31
N PRO A 345 5.00 -6.96 -14.98
CA PRO A 345 4.58 -8.14 -15.71
C PRO A 345 3.39 -8.84 -15.03
N LEU A 346 2.46 -9.39 -15.81
CA LEU A 346 1.24 -10.05 -15.29
C LEU A 346 1.57 -11.31 -14.48
N ASP A 347 2.54 -12.09 -14.94
CA ASP A 347 3.05 -13.30 -14.31
C ASP A 347 3.93 -13.05 -13.07
N MET A 348 4.17 -11.79 -12.65
CA MET A 348 4.61 -11.56 -11.26
C MET A 348 3.49 -11.85 -10.27
N LYS A 349 2.23 -11.66 -10.68
CA LYS A 349 1.05 -11.78 -9.81
C LYS A 349 0.33 -13.10 -10.00
N TRP A 350 0.31 -13.60 -11.23
CA TRP A 350 -0.58 -14.69 -11.63
C TRP A 350 0.18 -15.90 -12.13
N ASN A 351 -0.41 -17.08 -11.94
CA ASN A 351 0.08 -18.32 -12.51
C ASN A 351 -0.41 -18.49 -13.96
N HIS A 352 0.20 -19.44 -14.69
CA HIS A 352 -0.11 -19.66 -16.11
C HIS A 352 -1.59 -19.96 -16.36
N ASP A 353 -2.25 -20.70 -15.47
CA ASP A 353 -3.68 -21.02 -15.58
C ASP A 353 -4.56 -19.77 -15.55
N THR A 354 -4.27 -18.83 -14.64
CA THR A 354 -4.97 -17.54 -14.55
C THR A 354 -4.69 -16.69 -15.78
N ILE A 355 -3.44 -16.64 -16.24
CA ILE A 355 -3.05 -15.86 -17.42
C ILE A 355 -3.79 -16.41 -18.64
N SER A 356 -3.75 -17.71 -18.89
CA SER A 356 -4.45 -18.34 -20.01
C SER A 356 -5.97 -18.14 -19.96
N GLN A 357 -6.56 -18.09 -18.76
CA GLN A 357 -7.97 -17.72 -18.64
C GLN A 357 -8.20 -16.27 -19.09
N TYR A 358 -7.35 -15.33 -18.70
CA TYR A 358 -7.48 -13.92 -19.07
C TYR A 358 -7.13 -13.65 -20.53
N GLU A 359 -6.16 -14.36 -21.11
CA GLU A 359 -5.88 -14.34 -22.55
C GLU A 359 -7.13 -14.69 -23.36
N GLN A 360 -7.83 -15.75 -22.96
CA GLN A 360 -9.10 -16.17 -23.60
C GLN A 360 -10.25 -15.19 -23.31
N GLU A 361 -10.37 -14.69 -22.08
CA GLU A 361 -11.46 -13.81 -21.67
C GLU A 361 -11.38 -12.44 -22.33
N PHE A 362 -10.17 -11.94 -22.59
CA PHE A 362 -9.92 -10.56 -23.00
C PHE A 362 -9.18 -10.39 -24.33
N GLY A 363 -8.77 -11.48 -24.98
CA GLY A 363 -8.23 -11.45 -26.34
C GLY A 363 -6.83 -10.87 -26.45
N PHE A 364 -5.90 -11.32 -25.60
CA PHE A 364 -4.47 -10.96 -25.70
C PHE A 364 -3.59 -12.21 -25.58
N THR A 365 -2.30 -12.05 -25.90
CA THR A 365 -1.27 -13.07 -25.68
C THR A 365 -0.21 -12.50 -24.74
N HIS A 366 0.11 -13.21 -23.66
CA HIS A 366 1.15 -12.83 -22.70
C HIS A 366 2.52 -13.29 -23.19
N ASP A 367 3.43 -12.33 -23.40
CA ASP A 367 4.85 -12.61 -23.61
C ASP A 367 5.60 -12.45 -22.27
N PRO A 368 6.14 -13.54 -21.69
CA PRO A 368 6.90 -13.46 -20.45
C PRO A 368 8.32 -12.90 -20.66
N THR A 369 8.77 -12.65 -21.89
CA THR A 369 10.13 -12.16 -22.17
C THR A 369 10.37 -10.79 -21.53
N PRO A 370 11.43 -10.61 -20.72
CA PRO A 370 11.79 -9.30 -20.18
C PRO A 370 12.05 -8.28 -21.30
N GLN A 371 11.44 -7.10 -21.18
CA GLN A 371 11.58 -5.97 -22.09
C GLN A 371 12.61 -4.96 -21.59
N SER A 372 12.88 -4.94 -20.29
CA SER A 372 13.87 -4.05 -19.68
C SER A 372 15.30 -4.39 -20.11
N PRO A 373 16.23 -3.41 -20.06
CA PRO A 373 17.65 -3.70 -20.17
C PRO A 373 18.12 -4.70 -19.09
N VAL A 374 19.15 -5.49 -19.40
CA VAL A 374 19.81 -6.32 -18.38
C VAL A 374 20.49 -5.38 -17.37
N PRO A 375 20.22 -5.51 -16.06
CA PRO A 375 20.86 -4.66 -15.06
C PRO A 375 22.36 -4.94 -14.99
N LYS A 376 23.16 -3.92 -14.67
CA LYS A 376 24.58 -4.14 -14.35
C LYS A 376 24.73 -4.70 -12.95
N GLU A 377 25.89 -5.27 -12.67
CA GLU A 377 26.22 -5.75 -11.33
C GLU A 377 26.09 -4.60 -10.29
N GLY A 378 25.37 -4.86 -9.20
CA GLY A 378 25.12 -3.90 -8.14
C GLY A 378 23.96 -2.93 -8.38
N GLU A 379 23.36 -2.91 -9.58
CA GLU A 379 22.15 -2.13 -9.86
C GLU A 379 20.87 -2.89 -9.45
N PRO A 380 19.77 -2.19 -9.13
CA PRO A 380 18.46 -2.81 -8.94
C PRO A 380 18.04 -3.61 -10.18
N VAL A 381 17.52 -4.81 -9.95
CA VAL A 381 16.92 -5.64 -10.99
C VAL A 381 15.60 -5.00 -11.44
N PRO A 382 15.35 -4.76 -12.74
CA PRO A 382 14.07 -4.25 -13.25
C PRO A 382 12.90 -5.17 -12.91
N VAL A 383 11.69 -4.60 -12.80
CA VAL A 383 10.50 -5.30 -12.28
C VAL A 383 10.12 -6.56 -13.08
N ASP A 384 10.31 -6.57 -14.39
CA ASP A 384 10.06 -7.73 -15.27
C ASP A 384 11.10 -8.85 -15.14
N ARG A 385 12.16 -8.64 -14.38
CA ARG A 385 13.20 -9.64 -14.11
C ARG A 385 13.16 -10.16 -12.66
N ARG A 386 12.17 -9.72 -11.89
CA ARG A 386 11.96 -10.13 -10.48
C ARG A 386 10.99 -11.31 -10.38
N HIS A 387 11.09 -12.11 -9.31
CA HIS A 387 10.18 -13.25 -9.06
C HIS A 387 8.76 -12.83 -8.69
N LYS A 388 7.85 -13.81 -8.57
CA LYS A 388 6.49 -13.57 -8.08
C LYS A 388 6.48 -13.03 -6.65
N SER A 389 5.80 -11.92 -6.41
CA SER A 389 5.69 -11.33 -5.07
C SER A 389 4.31 -10.72 -4.82
N TRP A 390 3.92 -10.74 -3.54
CA TRP A 390 2.73 -10.07 -3.06
C TRP A 390 2.80 -8.55 -3.28
N SER A 391 3.99 -7.96 -3.19
CA SER A 391 4.26 -6.57 -3.57
C SER A 391 5.64 -6.42 -4.20
N ALA A 392 5.70 -5.82 -5.37
CA ALA A 392 6.93 -5.45 -6.06
C ALA A 392 7.71 -4.36 -5.31
N TRP A 393 7.02 -3.59 -4.47
CA TRP A 393 7.57 -2.47 -3.71
C TRP A 393 8.17 -2.87 -2.36
N VAL A 394 7.74 -4.01 -1.80
CA VAL A 394 8.34 -4.58 -0.57
C VAL A 394 9.48 -5.55 -0.86
N MET A 395 9.51 -6.12 -2.07
CA MET A 395 10.60 -7.00 -2.49
C MET A 395 11.93 -6.24 -2.54
N ASP A 396 13.02 -6.88 -2.10
CA ASP A 396 14.39 -6.42 -2.33
C ASP A 396 14.73 -6.47 -3.83
N PRO A 397 14.89 -5.32 -4.52
CA PRO A 397 15.15 -5.30 -5.95
C PRO A 397 16.62 -5.62 -6.28
N TYR A 398 17.53 -5.68 -5.30
CA TYR A 398 18.95 -6.03 -5.51
C TYR A 398 19.19 -7.52 -5.34
N ALA A 399 18.32 -8.22 -4.62
CA ALA A 399 18.37 -9.66 -4.44
C ALA A 399 16.99 -10.31 -4.65
N PRO A 400 16.37 -10.17 -5.85
CA PRO A 400 15.04 -10.71 -6.06
C PRO A 400 15.06 -12.24 -5.90
N GLY A 401 16.04 -12.96 -6.46
CA GLY A 401 16.00 -14.43 -6.46
C GLY A 401 14.75 -15.00 -7.13
N GLY A 402 14.53 -16.31 -7.03
CA GLY A 402 13.32 -17.01 -7.49
C GLY A 402 13.07 -16.98 -9.01
N SER A 403 11.91 -17.50 -9.43
CA SER A 403 11.45 -17.48 -10.82
C SER A 403 10.09 -16.79 -10.92
N ARG A 404 9.91 -15.99 -11.98
CA ARG A 404 8.63 -15.36 -12.33
C ARG A 404 7.70 -16.31 -13.10
N THR A 405 8.29 -17.21 -13.89
CA THR A 405 7.59 -18.07 -14.85
C THR A 405 7.21 -19.44 -14.28
N GLU A 406 7.58 -19.73 -13.03
CA GLU A 406 7.17 -20.97 -12.36
C GLU A 406 5.87 -20.76 -11.58
N ASN A 407 4.94 -21.72 -11.66
CA ASN A 407 3.71 -21.64 -10.88
C ASN A 407 3.99 -21.69 -9.38
N SER A 408 3.31 -20.84 -8.63
CA SER A 408 3.38 -20.79 -7.16
C SER A 408 2.13 -21.41 -6.52
N PRO A 409 2.20 -21.99 -5.30
CA PRO A 409 1.01 -22.31 -4.51
C PRO A 409 0.21 -21.05 -4.14
N LEU A 410 0.83 -19.88 -4.25
CA LEU A 410 0.23 -18.57 -4.00
C LEU A 410 -0.01 -17.81 -5.31
N ALA A 411 -1.09 -17.03 -5.35
CA ALA A 411 -1.28 -15.95 -6.30
C ALA A 411 -1.41 -14.62 -5.54
N PHE A 412 -1.06 -13.53 -6.22
CA PHE A 412 -0.99 -12.20 -5.62
C PHE A 412 -1.85 -11.21 -6.39
N ASN A 413 -2.23 -10.12 -5.74
CA ASN A 413 -3.03 -9.05 -6.33
C ASN A 413 -2.12 -7.94 -6.93
N GLY A 414 -2.72 -7.03 -7.70
CA GLY A 414 -2.04 -5.90 -8.34
C GLY A 414 -2.14 -4.55 -7.61
N HIS A 415 -2.38 -4.53 -6.29
CA HIS A 415 -2.58 -3.27 -5.55
C HIS A 415 -1.40 -2.29 -5.69
N ASP A 416 -0.18 -2.82 -5.80
CA ASP A 416 1.07 -2.10 -5.94
C ASP A 416 1.16 -1.37 -7.28
N TYR A 417 0.75 -2.02 -8.37
CA TYR A 417 0.58 -1.37 -9.67
C TYR A 417 -0.51 -0.29 -9.60
N LEU A 418 -1.70 -0.62 -9.06
CA LEU A 418 -2.85 0.28 -9.00
C LEU A 418 -2.54 1.56 -8.20
N MET A 419 -1.86 1.42 -7.05
CA MET A 419 -1.46 2.56 -6.22
C MET A 419 -0.57 3.53 -6.99
N ALA A 420 0.46 3.03 -7.67
CA ALA A 420 1.40 3.86 -8.40
C ALA A 420 0.77 4.48 -9.66
N TYR A 421 0.02 3.70 -10.42
CA TYR A 421 -0.67 4.18 -11.62
C TYR A 421 -1.66 5.30 -11.30
N TRP A 422 -2.54 5.11 -10.30
CA TRP A 422 -3.53 6.13 -9.96
C TRP A 422 -2.93 7.37 -9.31
N LEU A 423 -1.81 7.26 -8.57
CA LEU A 423 -1.04 8.43 -8.17
C LEU A 423 -0.49 9.18 -9.39
N GLY A 424 0.09 8.47 -10.36
CA GLY A 424 0.60 9.08 -11.60
C GLY A 424 -0.50 9.82 -12.38
N ARG A 425 -1.67 9.19 -12.54
CA ARG A 425 -2.86 9.80 -13.17
C ARG A 425 -3.33 11.04 -12.40
N TYR A 426 -3.47 10.94 -11.08
CA TYR A 426 -3.95 12.03 -10.23
C TYR A 426 -2.98 13.22 -10.18
N ALA A 427 -1.67 12.94 -10.24
CA ALA A 427 -0.63 13.96 -10.29
C ALA A 427 -0.39 14.55 -11.70
N GLY A 428 -1.07 14.06 -12.74
CA GLY A 428 -0.85 14.48 -14.13
C GLY A 428 0.51 14.06 -14.70
N LEU A 429 1.12 13.01 -14.15
CA LEU A 429 2.43 12.48 -14.58
C LEU A 429 2.28 11.28 -15.52
N VAL A 430 1.09 10.69 -15.56
CA VAL A 430 0.74 9.56 -16.42
C VAL A 430 -0.55 9.91 -17.15
N ASP A 431 -0.52 9.83 -18.48
CA ASP A 431 -1.70 9.82 -19.35
C ASP A 431 -2.25 8.40 -19.55
N ALA A 432 -3.52 8.30 -19.97
CA ALA A 432 -4.19 7.01 -20.18
C ALA A 432 -3.59 6.18 -21.34
N GLU A 433 -2.90 6.82 -22.27
CA GLU A 433 -2.32 6.21 -23.48
C GLU A 433 -0.82 5.90 -23.38
N HIS A 434 -0.15 6.29 -22.29
CA HIS A 434 1.25 5.86 -22.03
C HIS A 434 1.38 4.35 -21.92
#